data_AF-A0A3P1T345-F1
#
_entry.id   AF-A0A3P1T345-F1
#
_cell.length_a   1.000
_cell.length_b   1.000
_cell.length_c   1.000
_cell.angle_alpha   90.00
_cell.angle_beta   90.00
_cell.angle_gamma   90.00
#
_symmetry.space_group_name_H-M   'P 1'
#
loop_
_entity.id
_entity.type
_entity.pdbx_description
1 polymer ?
#
loop_
_entity_poly.entity_id
_entity_poly.type
_entity_poly.pdbx_seq_one_letter_code
_entity_poly.pdbx_strand_id
1 'polypeptide(L)'
;MDYSTHIAALQQALQRTDISDTERADITEHLQRLIEAQEAELALERGTQWMADRGGQLVLEDQGYRVVVGMAPTELEHYRPSSPGHFTQVAIGGPDVPPVSEDGPRHPHNVVIFQETKGGEDYHFDSYGDSQQGSFAYLTEILLSGRDTRLADAFAALQSTGRHPGFVQALRHGAVQLRYQFVQALPSGDVRVGSFKVDETSRLRWNGGAVELLM
;
A
#
# COMPACT_ATOMS: atom_id res chain seq x y z
N MET A 1 -7.27 16.10 11.55
CA MET A 1 -8.53 16.79 11.88
C MET A 1 -9.08 17.41 10.60
N ASP A 2 -10.40 17.52 10.40
CA ASP A 2 -10.93 18.20 9.20
C ASP A 2 -11.12 19.72 9.47
N TYR A 3 -10.21 20.53 8.91
CA TYR A 3 -10.25 21.98 9.03
C TYR A 3 -11.14 22.66 7.98
N SER A 4 -11.63 21.92 6.97
CA SER A 4 -12.30 22.49 5.78
C SER A 4 -13.52 23.35 6.14
N THR A 5 -14.32 22.91 7.10
CA THR A 5 -15.52 23.62 7.56
C THR A 5 -15.16 24.94 8.25
N HIS A 6 -14.07 24.96 9.03
CA HIS A 6 -13.61 26.14 9.76
C HIS A 6 -12.96 27.15 8.79
N ILE A 7 -12.13 26.65 7.86
CA ILE A 7 -11.55 27.45 6.78
C ILE A 7 -12.65 28.12 5.95
N ALA A 8 -13.66 27.37 5.52
CA ALA A 8 -14.78 27.91 4.74
C ALA A 8 -15.57 28.98 5.52
N ALA A 9 -15.81 28.77 6.82
CA ALA A 9 -16.50 29.73 7.67
C ALA A 9 -15.71 31.05 7.82
N LEU A 10 -14.39 30.99 7.99
CA LEU A 10 -13.54 32.19 8.07
C LEU A 10 -13.44 32.91 6.73
N GLN A 11 -13.33 32.16 5.62
CA GLN A 11 -13.39 32.74 4.27
C GLN A 11 -14.71 33.49 4.04
N GLN A 12 -15.85 32.92 4.48
CA GLN A 12 -17.14 33.59 4.42
C GLN A 12 -17.19 34.84 5.32
N ALA A 13 -16.61 34.76 6.53
CA ALA A 13 -16.53 35.90 7.44
C ALA A 13 -15.74 37.08 6.83
N LEU A 14 -14.66 36.81 6.09
CA LEU A 14 -13.89 37.86 5.39
C LEU A 14 -14.67 38.59 4.29
N GLN A 15 -15.73 37.97 3.75
CA GLN A 15 -16.60 38.60 2.73
C GLN A 15 -17.62 39.57 3.33
N ARG A 16 -17.77 39.59 4.66
CA ARG A 16 -18.66 40.52 5.33
C ARG A 16 -18.16 41.96 5.23
N THR A 17 -19.09 42.88 5.00
CA THR A 17 -18.82 44.33 4.92
C THR A 17 -18.97 45.02 6.27
N ASP A 18 -19.50 44.34 7.29
CA ASP A 18 -19.80 44.87 8.62
C ASP A 18 -18.74 44.56 9.68
N ILE A 19 -17.58 44.02 9.28
CA ILE A 19 -16.45 43.73 10.18
C ILE A 19 -15.42 44.87 10.14
N SER A 20 -14.83 45.17 11.30
CA SER A 20 -13.75 46.14 11.46
C SER A 20 -12.42 45.64 10.85
N ASP A 21 -11.48 46.56 10.64
CA ASP A 21 -10.14 46.21 10.15
C ASP A 21 -9.39 45.29 11.13
N THR A 22 -9.58 45.49 12.44
CA THR A 22 -9.01 44.62 13.47
C THR A 22 -9.58 43.21 13.38
N GLU A 23 -10.90 43.06 13.30
CA GLU A 23 -11.54 41.74 13.13
C GLU A 23 -11.11 41.07 11.84
N ARG A 24 -10.96 41.84 10.76
CA ARG A 24 -10.45 41.33 9.48
C ARG A 24 -9.02 40.81 9.61
N ALA A 25 -8.15 41.51 10.33
CA ALA A 25 -6.79 41.07 10.60
C ALA A 25 -6.75 39.77 11.42
N ASP A 26 -7.54 39.69 12.50
CA ASP A 26 -7.62 38.51 13.35
C ASP A 26 -8.15 37.27 12.59
N ILE A 27 -9.19 37.45 11.77
CA ILE A 27 -9.75 36.37 10.94
C ILE A 27 -8.71 35.90 9.91
N THR A 28 -7.97 36.83 9.30
CA THR A 28 -6.93 36.50 8.31
C THR A 28 -5.80 35.70 8.95
N GLU A 29 -5.33 36.11 10.12
CA GLU A 29 -4.31 35.38 10.88
C GLU A 29 -4.79 33.98 11.26
N HIS A 30 -6.03 33.86 11.75
CA HIS A 30 -6.57 32.55 12.14
C HIS A 30 -6.75 31.62 10.93
N LEU A 31 -7.22 32.15 9.79
CA LEU A 31 -7.33 31.42 8.54
C LEU A 31 -5.95 30.89 8.09
N GLN A 32 -4.92 31.72 8.12
CA GLN A 32 -3.56 31.33 7.75
C GLN A 32 -3.05 30.18 8.63
N ARG A 33 -3.24 30.27 9.96
CA ARG A 33 -2.84 29.20 10.88
C ARG A 33 -3.57 27.88 10.62
N LEU A 34 -4.86 27.92 10.28
CA LEU A 34 -5.62 26.71 9.95
C LEU A 34 -5.17 26.08 8.63
N ILE A 35 -4.84 26.88 7.62
CA ILE A 35 -4.28 26.40 6.36
C ILE A 35 -2.92 25.74 6.61
N GLU A 36 -2.02 26.40 7.35
CA GLU A 36 -0.71 25.85 7.72
C GLU A 36 -0.84 24.54 8.51
N ALA A 37 -1.80 24.47 9.45
CA ALA A 37 -2.07 23.25 10.20
C ALA A 37 -2.59 22.11 9.31
N GLN A 38 -3.51 22.42 8.37
CA GLN A 38 -4.02 21.44 7.41
C GLN A 38 -2.90 20.91 6.49
N GLU A 39 -2.04 21.78 5.98
CA GLU A 39 -0.91 21.41 5.15
C GLU A 39 0.09 20.54 5.93
N ALA A 40 0.38 20.90 7.18
CA ALA A 40 1.26 20.13 8.05
C ALA A 40 0.69 18.73 8.38
N GLU A 41 -0.61 18.62 8.66
CA GLU A 41 -1.26 17.32 8.89
C GLU A 41 -1.22 16.43 7.64
N LEU A 42 -1.52 16.98 6.46
CA LEU A 42 -1.44 16.22 5.20
C LEU A 42 -0.01 15.77 4.89
N ALA A 43 0.98 16.62 5.18
CA ALA A 43 2.38 16.27 5.04
C ALA A 43 2.79 15.14 6.01
N LEU A 44 2.30 15.18 7.26
CA LEU A 44 2.54 14.15 8.26
C LEU A 44 1.87 12.82 7.88
N GLU A 45 0.62 12.85 7.44
CA GLU A 45 -0.11 11.66 6.97
C GLU A 45 0.65 11.01 5.80
N ARG A 46 1.02 11.82 4.80
CA ARG A 46 1.79 11.36 3.64
C ARG A 46 3.15 10.79 4.05
N GLY A 47 3.85 11.44 4.97
CA GLY A 47 5.11 10.96 5.53
C GLY A 47 4.96 9.62 6.23
N THR A 48 3.90 9.47 7.01
CA THR A 48 3.58 8.24 7.76
C THR A 48 3.26 7.08 6.82
N GLN A 49 2.46 7.31 5.78
CA GLN A 49 2.14 6.31 4.76
C GLN A 49 3.39 5.93 3.95
N TRP A 50 4.23 6.89 3.58
CA TRP A 50 5.50 6.61 2.90
C TRP A 50 6.43 5.75 3.75
N MET A 51 6.58 6.06 5.05
CA MET A 51 7.38 5.24 5.97
C MET A 51 6.83 3.82 6.08
N ALA A 52 5.50 3.65 6.11
CA ALA A 52 4.86 2.35 6.11
C ALA A 52 5.25 1.53 4.87
N ASP A 53 5.08 2.11 3.68
CA ASP A 53 5.37 1.44 2.41
C ASP A 53 6.86 1.17 2.24
N ARG A 54 7.72 2.09 2.70
CA ARG A 54 9.17 1.92 2.64
C ARG A 54 9.64 0.85 3.61
N GLY A 55 9.18 0.87 4.85
CA GLY A 55 9.46 -0.16 5.85
C GLY A 55 8.96 -1.53 5.41
N GLY A 56 7.74 -1.58 4.85
CA GLY A 56 7.18 -2.78 4.24
C GLY A 56 8.03 -3.34 3.11
N GLN A 57 8.51 -2.49 2.20
CA GLN A 57 9.38 -2.92 1.11
C GLN A 57 10.71 -3.48 1.65
N LEU A 58 11.32 -2.83 2.64
CA LEU A 58 12.56 -3.30 3.26
C LEU A 58 12.38 -4.65 3.94
N VAL A 59 11.24 -4.88 4.61
CA VAL A 59 10.91 -6.21 5.19
C VAL A 59 10.82 -7.27 4.10
N LEU A 60 10.17 -6.98 2.98
CA LEU A 60 10.07 -7.94 1.86
C LEU A 60 11.46 -8.24 1.26
N GLU A 61 12.28 -7.21 1.07
CA GLU A 61 13.64 -7.35 0.51
C GLU A 61 14.57 -8.14 1.45
N ASP A 62 14.51 -7.88 2.77
CA ASP A 62 15.24 -8.62 3.81
C ASP A 62 14.80 -10.09 3.87
N GLN A 63 13.50 -10.32 3.68
CA GLN A 63 12.94 -11.66 3.52
C GLN A 63 13.26 -12.32 2.18
N GLY A 64 14.06 -11.70 1.30
CA GLY A 64 14.47 -12.28 0.01
C GLY A 64 13.41 -12.17 -1.10
N TYR A 65 12.30 -11.47 -0.86
CA TYR A 65 11.24 -11.27 -1.84
C TYR A 65 11.50 -10.05 -2.72
N ARG A 66 11.01 -10.13 -3.97
CA ARG A 66 11.06 -9.03 -4.92
C ARG A 66 9.70 -8.36 -5.04
N VAL A 67 9.61 -7.09 -4.66
CA VAL A 67 8.41 -6.27 -4.87
C VAL A 67 8.17 -6.08 -6.37
N VAL A 68 6.93 -6.30 -6.79
CA VAL A 68 6.46 -6.16 -8.18
C VAL A 68 5.28 -5.20 -8.33
N VAL A 69 4.56 -4.93 -7.25
CA VAL A 69 3.48 -3.91 -7.18
C VAL A 69 3.70 -3.08 -5.92
N GLY A 70 3.44 -1.77 -6.00
CA GLY A 70 3.49 -0.88 -4.84
C GLY A 70 4.92 -0.55 -4.37
N MET A 71 5.88 -0.50 -5.29
CA MET A 71 7.25 -0.10 -4.93
C MET A 71 7.25 1.31 -4.31
N ALA A 72 7.79 1.40 -3.10
CA ALA A 72 7.91 2.65 -2.38
C ALA A 72 9.14 3.42 -2.90
N PRO A 73 8.99 4.69 -3.33
CA PRO A 73 10.14 5.50 -3.72
C PRO A 73 11.05 5.74 -2.52
N THR A 74 12.34 5.95 -2.78
CA THR A 74 13.33 6.28 -1.76
C THR A 74 13.11 7.67 -1.16
N GLU A 75 12.42 8.55 -1.87
CA GLU A 75 12.19 9.93 -1.47
C GLU A 75 10.69 10.21 -1.32
N LEU A 76 10.32 10.85 -0.21
CA LEU A 76 8.93 11.18 0.13
C LEU A 76 8.23 12.02 -0.95
N GLU A 77 8.96 12.90 -1.64
CA GLU A 77 8.40 13.79 -2.68
C GLU A 77 7.78 13.03 -3.87
N HIS A 78 8.29 11.83 -4.15
CA HIS A 78 7.82 10.94 -5.21
C HIS A 78 6.70 9.99 -4.72
N TYR A 79 6.45 9.93 -3.41
CA TYR A 79 5.45 9.03 -2.84
C TYR A 79 4.03 9.38 -3.26
N ARG A 80 3.26 8.35 -3.63
CA ARG A 80 1.82 8.42 -3.89
C ARG A 80 1.17 7.22 -3.21
N PRO A 81 0.18 7.43 -2.31
CA PRO A 81 -0.47 6.33 -1.64
C PRO A 81 -1.28 5.47 -2.62
N SER A 82 -1.38 4.18 -2.33
CA SER A 82 -2.31 3.30 -3.04
C SER A 82 -3.75 3.66 -2.70
N SER A 83 -4.62 3.69 -3.70
CA SER A 83 -6.05 3.97 -3.51
C SER A 83 -6.77 2.79 -2.85
N PRO A 84 -7.88 3.00 -2.14
CA PRO A 84 -8.71 1.92 -1.63
C PRO A 84 -9.09 0.89 -2.71
N GLY A 85 -9.13 -0.40 -2.34
CA GLY A 85 -9.38 -1.51 -3.26
C GLY A 85 -8.22 -1.85 -4.18
N HIS A 86 -7.02 -1.37 -3.88
CA HIS A 86 -5.77 -1.73 -4.54
C HIS A 86 -4.82 -2.38 -3.54
N PHE A 87 -3.93 -3.25 -4.01
CA PHE A 87 -2.90 -3.85 -3.17
C PHE A 87 -1.92 -2.79 -2.70
N THR A 88 -1.58 -2.80 -1.42
CA THR A 88 -0.55 -1.90 -0.92
C THR A 88 0.80 -2.29 -1.49
N GLN A 89 1.25 -3.53 -1.25
CA GLN A 89 2.43 -4.09 -1.90
C GLN A 89 2.22 -5.56 -2.28
N VAL A 90 2.81 -5.96 -3.41
CA VAL A 90 2.87 -7.37 -3.82
C VAL A 90 4.30 -7.72 -4.19
N ALA A 91 4.77 -8.86 -3.68
CA ALA A 91 6.09 -9.39 -3.98
C ALA A 91 6.05 -10.84 -4.44
N ILE A 92 7.13 -11.26 -5.11
CA ILE A 92 7.31 -12.63 -5.59
C ILE A 92 8.57 -13.25 -4.99
N GLY A 93 8.53 -14.57 -4.80
CA GLY A 93 9.67 -15.39 -4.44
C GLY A 93 9.56 -16.77 -5.07
N GLY A 94 10.67 -17.48 -5.18
CA GLY A 94 10.71 -18.82 -5.73
C GLY A 94 12.12 -19.30 -6.04
N PRO A 95 12.27 -20.56 -6.48
CA PRO A 95 13.58 -21.15 -6.76
C PRO A 95 14.38 -20.41 -7.83
N ASP A 96 13.69 -19.81 -8.81
CA ASP A 96 14.28 -19.05 -9.92
C ASP A 96 14.13 -17.53 -9.78
N VAL A 97 13.56 -17.07 -8.66
CA VAL A 97 13.55 -15.66 -8.26
C VAL A 97 14.70 -15.45 -7.28
N PRO A 98 15.84 -14.89 -7.72
CA PRO A 98 16.97 -14.65 -6.83
C PRO A 98 16.57 -13.60 -5.78
N PRO A 99 17.03 -13.76 -4.53
CA PRO A 99 16.78 -12.80 -3.48
C PRO A 99 17.33 -11.42 -3.89
N VAL A 100 16.72 -10.36 -3.36
CA VAL A 100 17.11 -8.98 -3.69
C VAL A 100 18.50 -8.67 -3.13
N SER A 101 18.82 -9.20 -1.95
CA SER A 101 20.15 -9.15 -1.33
C SER A 101 20.85 -10.51 -1.44
N GLU A 102 22.18 -10.52 -1.56
CA GLU A 102 22.98 -11.77 -1.54
C GLU A 102 22.80 -12.54 -0.22
N ASP A 103 22.58 -11.82 0.87
CA ASP A 103 22.34 -12.38 2.21
C ASP A 103 20.88 -12.80 2.44
N GLY A 104 19.98 -12.46 1.51
CA GLY A 104 18.56 -12.76 1.62
C GLY A 104 18.28 -14.27 1.51
N PRO A 105 17.25 -14.78 2.21
CA PRO A 105 16.92 -16.20 2.18
C PRO A 105 16.45 -16.60 0.77
N ARG A 106 16.81 -17.82 0.36
CA ARG A 106 16.28 -18.43 -0.86
C ARG A 106 14.96 -19.13 -0.59
N HIS A 107 14.01 -19.00 -1.51
CA HIS A 107 12.69 -19.62 -1.37
C HIS A 107 12.58 -20.92 -2.18
N PRO A 108 12.30 -22.07 -1.54
CA PRO A 108 12.19 -23.35 -2.25
C PRO A 108 10.87 -23.51 -3.02
N HIS A 109 9.91 -22.61 -2.81
CA HIS A 109 8.59 -22.66 -3.42
C HIS A 109 8.23 -21.33 -4.05
N ASN A 110 7.51 -21.37 -5.17
CA ASN A 110 6.98 -20.17 -5.81
C ASN A 110 5.85 -19.60 -4.97
N VAL A 111 5.97 -18.33 -4.61
CA VAL A 111 5.05 -17.64 -3.72
C VAL A 111 4.82 -16.20 -4.18
N VAL A 112 3.58 -15.74 -4.03
CA VAL A 112 3.20 -14.33 -4.09
C VAL A 112 2.81 -13.88 -2.70
N ILE A 113 3.36 -12.75 -2.27
CA ILE A 113 3.12 -12.17 -0.97
C ILE A 113 2.33 -10.90 -1.19
N PHE A 114 1.13 -10.84 -0.63
CA PHE A 114 0.36 -9.61 -0.48
C PHE A 114 0.71 -9.03 0.88
N GLN A 115 0.99 -7.74 0.93
CA GLN A 115 1.37 -7.06 2.16
C GLN A 115 0.51 -5.82 2.34
N GLU A 116 -0.10 -5.71 3.52
CA GLU A 116 -0.64 -4.44 4.03
C GLU A 116 0.41 -3.75 4.89
N THR A 117 0.66 -2.48 4.60
CA THR A 117 1.56 -1.63 5.38
C THR A 117 0.73 -0.62 6.16
N LYS A 118 1.14 -0.33 7.39
CA LYS A 118 0.56 0.74 8.22
C LYS A 118 1.67 1.53 8.87
N GLY A 119 1.45 2.83 9.03
CA GLY A 119 2.40 3.74 9.67
C GLY A 119 1.79 4.32 10.93
N GLY A 120 2.64 4.61 11.91
CA GLY A 120 2.20 5.19 13.20
C GLY A 120 1.74 4.13 14.19
N GLU A 121 1.41 4.57 15.41
CA GLU A 121 0.90 3.70 16.47
C GLU A 121 -0.58 3.37 16.28
N ASP A 122 -1.34 4.39 15.88
CA ASP A 122 -2.76 4.28 15.56
C ASP A 122 -2.93 4.05 14.06
N TYR A 123 -3.48 2.89 13.71
CA TYR A 123 -3.80 2.56 12.33
C TYR A 123 -5.19 1.95 12.23
N HIS A 124 -5.75 2.03 11.03
CA HIS A 124 -7.03 1.43 10.70
C HIS A 124 -6.90 0.52 9.49
N PHE A 125 -7.63 -0.59 9.51
CA PHE A 125 -7.79 -1.44 8.35
C PHE A 125 -8.92 -0.91 7.48
N ASP A 126 -8.62 -0.70 6.21
CA ASP A 126 -9.60 -0.26 5.23
C ASP A 126 -10.56 -1.41 4.89
N SER A 127 -11.75 -1.04 4.41
CA SER A 127 -12.72 -2.00 3.89
C SER A 127 -12.93 -1.79 2.40
N TYR A 128 -13.25 -2.88 1.71
CA TYR A 128 -13.69 -2.88 0.32
C TYR A 128 -14.88 -3.82 0.21
N GLY A 129 -16.00 -3.31 -0.29
CA GLY A 129 -17.29 -4.01 -0.21
C GLY A 129 -17.62 -4.35 1.25
N ASP A 130 -17.92 -5.63 1.48
CA ASP A 130 -18.24 -6.16 2.82
C ASP A 130 -17.00 -6.74 3.53
N SER A 131 -15.82 -6.64 2.93
CA SER A 131 -14.58 -7.25 3.41
C SER A 131 -13.61 -6.21 4.00
N GLN A 132 -12.85 -6.58 5.03
CA GLN A 132 -11.83 -5.74 5.67
C GLN A 132 -10.41 -6.23 5.38
N GLN A 133 -9.46 -5.30 5.20
CA GLN A 133 -8.02 -5.58 5.14
C GLN A 133 -7.58 -6.54 6.25
N GLY A 134 -6.70 -7.47 5.90
CA GLY A 134 -6.25 -8.53 6.81
C GLY A 134 -7.16 -9.76 6.85
N SER A 135 -8.27 -9.76 6.11
CA SER A 135 -9.08 -10.96 5.86
C SER A 135 -8.79 -11.59 4.50
N PHE A 136 -8.91 -12.92 4.40
CA PHE A 136 -8.80 -13.60 3.11
C PHE A 136 -9.93 -13.22 2.13
N ALA A 137 -11.11 -12.87 2.64
CA ALA A 137 -12.23 -12.36 1.85
C ALA A 137 -11.85 -11.05 1.13
N TYR A 138 -11.20 -10.12 1.82
CA TYR A 138 -10.75 -8.85 1.23
C TYR A 138 -9.73 -9.06 0.12
N LEU A 139 -8.72 -9.91 0.37
CA LEU A 139 -7.73 -10.26 -0.64
C LEU A 139 -8.40 -10.88 -1.89
N THR A 140 -9.34 -11.79 -1.67
CA THR A 140 -10.09 -12.47 -2.73
C THR A 140 -10.95 -11.48 -3.52
N GLU A 141 -11.62 -10.55 -2.84
CA GLU A 141 -12.47 -9.54 -3.47
C GLU A 141 -11.68 -8.60 -4.38
N ILE A 142 -10.50 -8.14 -3.94
CA ILE A 142 -9.61 -7.34 -4.81
C ILE A 142 -9.18 -8.16 -6.03
N LEU A 143 -8.67 -9.38 -5.82
CA LEU A 143 -8.19 -10.25 -6.91
C LEU A 143 -9.27 -10.51 -7.95
N LEU A 144 -10.49 -10.87 -7.51
CA LEU A 144 -11.60 -11.23 -8.40
C LEU A 144 -12.29 -10.03 -9.04
N SER A 145 -12.24 -8.86 -8.40
CA SER A 145 -12.83 -7.64 -8.98
C SER A 145 -12.11 -7.17 -10.24
N GLY A 146 -10.83 -7.56 -10.42
CA GLY A 146 -9.99 -7.09 -11.52
C GLY A 146 -9.72 -5.57 -11.49
N ARG A 147 -10.05 -4.88 -10.39
CA ARG A 147 -9.93 -3.43 -10.26
C ARG A 147 -8.48 -2.96 -10.25
N ASP A 148 -7.61 -3.70 -9.55
CA ASP A 148 -6.18 -3.42 -9.51
C ASP A 148 -5.46 -4.19 -10.63
N THR A 149 -5.31 -3.54 -11.79
CA THR A 149 -4.64 -4.16 -12.95
C THR A 149 -3.15 -4.34 -12.76
N ARG A 150 -2.54 -3.64 -11.78
CA ARG A 150 -1.08 -3.57 -11.59
C ARG A 150 -0.46 -4.94 -11.37
N LEU A 151 -1.19 -5.87 -10.75
CA LEU A 151 -0.71 -7.24 -10.55
C LEU A 151 -0.63 -8.02 -11.87
N ALA A 152 -1.67 -7.94 -12.70
CA ALA A 152 -1.67 -8.57 -14.03
C ALA A 152 -0.60 -7.93 -14.93
N ASP A 153 -0.46 -6.61 -14.89
CA ASP A 153 0.56 -5.86 -15.63
C ASP A 153 1.99 -6.27 -15.20
N ALA A 154 2.21 -6.45 -13.90
CA ALA A 154 3.48 -6.94 -13.37
C ALA A 154 3.81 -8.36 -13.87
N PHE A 155 2.84 -9.27 -13.88
CA PHE A 155 3.04 -10.62 -14.43
C PHE A 155 3.26 -10.61 -15.94
N ALA A 156 2.57 -9.74 -16.68
CA ALA A 156 2.82 -9.51 -18.10
C ALA A 156 4.24 -9.01 -18.37
N ALA A 157 4.75 -8.10 -17.54
CA ALA A 157 6.12 -7.62 -17.63
C ALA A 157 7.16 -8.71 -17.34
N LEU A 158 6.93 -9.58 -16.34
CA LEU A 158 7.80 -10.73 -16.08
C LEU A 158 7.88 -11.67 -17.29
N GLN A 159 6.72 -11.97 -17.89
CA GLN A 159 6.66 -12.80 -19.09
C GLN A 159 7.38 -12.14 -20.28
N SER A 160 7.13 -10.86 -20.55
CA SER A 160 7.68 -10.18 -21.73
C SER A 160 9.19 -9.97 -21.64
N THR A 161 9.71 -9.74 -20.43
CA THR A 161 11.14 -9.59 -20.16
C THR A 161 11.88 -10.94 -20.08
N GLY A 162 11.15 -12.06 -20.06
CA GLY A 162 11.73 -13.40 -19.91
C GLY A 162 12.35 -13.65 -18.53
N ARG A 163 12.00 -12.83 -17.52
CA ARG A 163 12.53 -12.96 -16.17
C ARG A 163 11.76 -14.02 -15.39
N HIS A 164 12.50 -14.83 -14.63
CA HIS A 164 11.94 -15.88 -13.75
C HIS A 164 10.99 -16.83 -14.49
N PRO A 165 11.46 -17.52 -15.55
CA PRO A 165 10.60 -18.35 -16.40
C PRO A 165 9.97 -19.53 -15.65
N GLY A 166 10.63 -20.06 -14.62
CA GLY A 166 10.08 -21.10 -13.75
C GLY A 166 8.93 -20.59 -12.88
N PHE A 167 9.07 -19.39 -12.32
CA PHE A 167 7.98 -18.72 -11.60
C PHE A 167 6.79 -18.45 -12.52
N VAL A 168 7.02 -17.88 -13.71
CA VAL A 168 5.95 -17.61 -14.70
C VAL A 168 5.27 -18.91 -15.14
N GLN A 169 6.03 -19.99 -15.34
CA GLN A 169 5.47 -21.30 -15.64
C GLN A 169 4.60 -21.82 -14.48
N ALA A 170 5.09 -21.76 -13.24
CA ALA A 170 4.31 -22.16 -12.07
C ALA A 170 3.01 -21.34 -11.94
N LEU A 171 3.08 -20.04 -12.23
CA LEU A 171 1.92 -19.15 -12.23
C LEU A 171 0.89 -19.56 -13.30
N ARG A 172 1.31 -19.94 -14.50
CA ARG A 172 0.38 -20.45 -15.52
C ARG A 172 -0.29 -21.76 -15.13
N HIS A 173 0.41 -22.61 -14.40
CA HIS A 173 -0.10 -23.91 -13.95
C HIS A 173 -0.88 -23.87 -12.64
N GLY A 174 -1.04 -22.70 -12.00
CA GLY A 174 -1.73 -22.62 -10.71
C GLY A 174 -0.94 -23.25 -9.56
N ALA A 175 0.39 -23.17 -9.61
CA ALA A 175 1.30 -23.78 -8.64
C ALA A 175 1.98 -22.76 -7.73
N VAL A 176 1.51 -21.52 -7.71
CA VAL A 176 2.07 -20.43 -6.90
C VAL A 176 1.27 -20.31 -5.60
N GLN A 177 1.95 -20.45 -4.47
CA GLN A 177 1.36 -20.24 -3.15
C GLN A 177 1.11 -18.76 -2.91
N LEU A 178 0.15 -18.45 -2.06
CA LEU A 178 -0.11 -17.08 -1.61
C LEU A 178 0.18 -16.94 -0.13
N ARG A 179 0.73 -15.79 0.25
CA ARG A 179 0.88 -15.35 1.64
C ARG A 179 0.26 -13.97 1.77
N TYR A 180 -0.33 -13.70 2.92
CA TYR A 180 -0.87 -12.40 3.24
C TYR A 180 -0.27 -11.91 4.56
N GLN A 181 0.37 -10.75 4.54
CA GLN A 181 1.12 -10.25 5.69
C GLN A 181 0.82 -8.80 6.02
N PHE A 182 1.17 -8.45 7.24
CA PHE A 182 1.02 -7.13 7.82
C PHE A 182 2.39 -6.59 8.20
N VAL A 183 2.65 -5.32 7.90
CA VAL A 183 3.81 -4.60 8.40
C VAL A 183 3.39 -3.25 8.97
N GLN A 184 3.83 -2.95 10.19
CA GLN A 184 3.64 -1.66 10.83
C GLN A 184 4.99 -0.97 11.03
N ALA A 185 5.17 0.21 10.46
CA ALA A 185 6.31 1.08 10.74
C ALA A 185 5.95 2.06 11.86
N LEU A 186 6.68 2.01 12.98
CA LEU A 186 6.46 2.88 14.13
C LEU A 186 7.29 4.16 14.04
N PRO A 187 6.85 5.27 14.66
CA PRO A 187 7.65 6.49 14.73
C PRO A 187 9.01 6.32 15.43
N SER A 188 9.16 5.29 16.27
CA SER A 188 10.44 4.92 16.90
C SER A 188 11.47 4.37 15.90
N GLY A 189 11.05 4.01 14.68
CA GLY A 189 11.86 3.28 13.71
C GLY A 189 11.72 1.76 13.80
N ASP A 190 11.01 1.25 14.81
CA ASP A 190 10.72 -0.17 14.93
C ASP A 190 9.72 -0.62 13.86
N VAL A 191 9.85 -1.87 13.42
CA VAL A 191 8.93 -2.50 12.48
C VAL A 191 8.31 -3.74 13.11
N ARG A 192 6.98 -3.81 13.10
CA ARG A 192 6.24 -5.01 13.50
C ARG A 192 5.75 -5.75 12.27
N VAL A 193 5.92 -7.07 12.27
CA VAL A 193 5.50 -7.93 11.16
C VAL A 193 4.54 -8.98 11.68
N GLY A 194 3.43 -9.18 10.95
CA GLY A 194 2.41 -10.18 11.25
C GLY A 194 2.01 -10.93 9.99
N SER A 195 1.29 -12.04 10.15
CA SER A 195 0.70 -12.78 9.03
C SER A 195 -0.80 -12.86 9.22
N PHE A 196 -1.53 -12.64 8.13
CA PHE A 196 -2.96 -12.87 8.08
C PHE A 196 -3.24 -14.30 7.65
N LYS A 197 -4.39 -14.81 8.09
CA LYS A 197 -4.80 -16.16 7.70
C LYS A 197 -5.26 -16.13 6.24
N VAL A 198 -4.74 -17.08 5.47
CA VAL A 198 -5.18 -17.42 4.12
C VAL A 198 -5.58 -18.89 4.09
N ASP A 199 -6.27 -19.30 3.04
CA ASP A 199 -6.48 -20.72 2.79
C ASP A 199 -5.20 -21.35 2.22
N GLU A 200 -4.67 -22.36 2.90
CA GLU A 200 -3.39 -23.01 2.59
C GLU A 200 -3.44 -23.84 1.30
N THR A 201 -4.62 -24.26 0.85
CA THR A 201 -4.79 -24.95 -0.44
C THR A 201 -4.82 -23.97 -1.60
N SER A 202 -5.07 -22.69 -1.33
CA SER A 202 -5.26 -21.71 -2.38
C SER A 202 -4.00 -21.46 -3.19
N ARG A 203 -4.15 -21.33 -4.51
CA ARG A 203 -3.07 -21.09 -5.46
C ARG A 203 -3.43 -19.97 -6.42
N LEU A 204 -2.42 -19.21 -6.83
CA LEU A 204 -2.60 -18.22 -7.89
C LEU A 204 -2.30 -18.81 -9.25
N ARG A 205 -3.16 -18.47 -10.20
CA ARG A 205 -2.96 -18.71 -11.63
C ARG A 205 -3.02 -17.40 -12.41
N TRP A 206 -2.22 -17.29 -13.47
CA TRP A 206 -2.34 -16.22 -14.47
C TRP A 206 -2.07 -16.77 -15.86
N ASN A 207 -3.02 -16.58 -16.77
CA ASN A 207 -3.02 -17.15 -18.12
C ASN A 207 -2.79 -16.12 -19.23
N GLY A 208 -2.31 -14.92 -18.89
CA GLY A 208 -2.12 -13.82 -19.85
C GLY A 208 -3.25 -12.79 -19.85
N GLY A 209 -4.35 -13.06 -19.12
CA GLY A 209 -5.44 -12.11 -18.90
C GLY A 209 -5.55 -11.73 -17.43
N ALA A 210 -6.57 -12.26 -16.75
CA ALA A 210 -6.83 -12.01 -15.34
C ALA A 210 -6.00 -12.91 -14.41
N VAL A 211 -5.77 -12.43 -13.19
CA VAL A 211 -5.25 -13.26 -12.10
C VAL A 211 -6.42 -14.04 -11.51
N GLU A 212 -6.21 -15.34 -11.34
CA GLU A 212 -7.21 -16.27 -10.87
C GLU A 212 -6.76 -16.87 -9.54
N LEU A 213 -7.69 -16.99 -8.61
CA LEU A 213 -7.51 -17.69 -7.34
C LEU A 213 -8.14 -19.08 -7.46
N LEU A 214 -7.30 -20.12 -7.35
CA LEU A 214 -7.73 -21.52 -7.26
C LEU A 214 -7.83 -21.86 -5.78
N MET A 215 -8.95 -22.47 -5.36
CA MET A 215 -9.18 -22.91 -3.96
C MET A 215 -9.39 -24.42 -3.92
#